data_AF-A0A7H1DVA0-F1
#
_entry.id   AF-A0A7H1DVA0-F1
#
_cell.length_a   1.000
_cell.length_b   1.000
_cell.length_c   1.000
_cell.angle_alpha   90.00
_cell.angle_beta   90.00
_cell.angle_gamma   90.00
#
_symmetry.space_group_name_H-M   'P 1'
#
loop_
_entity.id
_entity.type
_entity.pdbx_description
1 polymer ?
#
loop_
_entity_poly.entity_id
_entity_poly.type
_entity_poly.pdbx_seq_one_letter_code
_entity_poly.pdbx_strand_id
1 'polypeptide(L)'
;MKQNHILGGVLGFLILLLILGFSKNESKANFIEIYKTKEYTISASRESASSAWIKWQYPTKRVKAKNGKYIITGGKSTLTLWKCSCYSRTYDFSNMIEYDRNGKVIQTSDYGSYNQPVVPGSVGEVVFDHICANNDESYYYNNWDVIDSAAVVADSAASVIDSAASW
;
A
#
# COMPACT_ATOMS: atom_id res chain seq x y z
N MET A 1 16.52 -25.97 70.59
CA MET A 1 15.66 -26.30 69.44
C MET A 1 15.88 -25.25 68.36
N LYS A 2 16.44 -25.63 67.22
CA LYS A 2 16.73 -24.75 66.06
C LYS A 2 15.60 -24.94 65.04
N GLN A 3 14.91 -23.87 64.66
CA GLN A 3 13.90 -23.88 63.59
C GLN A 3 14.36 -23.03 62.40
N ASN A 4 14.09 -23.57 61.21
CA ASN A 4 14.68 -23.24 59.92
C ASN A 4 13.98 -22.05 59.23
N HIS A 5 14.75 -21.04 58.81
CA HIS A 5 14.32 -19.98 57.91
C HIS A 5 14.89 -20.24 56.50
N ILE A 6 14.27 -21.12 55.72
CA ILE A 6 14.63 -21.31 54.29
C ILE A 6 13.38 -21.71 53.51
N LEU A 7 12.39 -20.82 53.35
CA LEU A 7 11.23 -21.13 52.47
C LEU A 7 10.60 -19.92 51.75
N GLY A 8 11.17 -18.71 51.87
CA GLY A 8 10.59 -17.49 51.28
C GLY A 8 11.14 -17.05 49.92
N GLY A 9 12.29 -17.58 49.49
CA GLY A 9 13.03 -17.03 48.33
C GLY A 9 12.70 -17.63 46.96
N VAL A 10 12.14 -18.83 46.91
CA VAL A 10 12.02 -19.59 45.64
C VAL A 10 10.72 -19.27 44.89
N LEU A 11 9.65 -18.89 45.60
CA LEU A 11 8.35 -18.62 45.00
C LEU A 11 8.30 -17.28 44.24
N GLY A 12 9.08 -16.28 44.66
CA GLY A 12 9.14 -14.97 44.00
C GLY A 12 9.89 -14.99 42.66
N PHE A 13 10.89 -15.86 42.52
CA PHE A 13 11.68 -15.97 41.29
C PHE A 13 10.92 -16.67 40.16
N LEU A 14 9.98 -17.55 40.49
CA LEU A 14 9.12 -18.27 39.53
C LEU A 14 8.04 -17.38 38.91
N ILE A 15 7.57 -16.34 39.61
CA ILE A 15 6.56 -15.40 39.09
C ILE A 15 7.20 -14.39 38.13
N LEU A 16 8.48 -14.04 38.30
CA LEU A 16 9.17 -13.09 37.42
C LEU A 16 9.47 -13.65 36.02
N LEU A 17 9.57 -14.98 35.87
CA LEU A 17 9.83 -15.65 34.59
C LEU A 17 8.58 -15.79 33.69
N LEU A 18 7.37 -15.68 34.25
CA LEU A 18 6.11 -15.81 33.49
C LEU A 18 5.72 -14.55 32.70
N ILE A 19 6.31 -13.38 33.02
CA ILE A 19 5.92 -12.09 32.41
C ILE A 19 6.69 -11.81 31.11
N LEU A 20 7.77 -12.56 30.81
CA LEU A 20 8.61 -12.33 29.62
C LEU A 20 8.13 -13.05 28.35
N GLY A 21 7.00 -13.77 28.41
CA GLY A 21 6.55 -14.69 27.36
C GLY A 21 5.64 -14.14 26.26
N PHE A 22 5.29 -12.85 26.26
CA PHE A 22 4.48 -12.29 25.17
C PHE A 22 5.36 -12.00 23.95
N SER A 23 5.69 -13.06 23.21
CA SER A 23 6.18 -12.91 21.84
C SER A 23 5.13 -12.14 21.04
N LYS A 24 5.48 -10.93 20.62
CA LYS A 24 4.68 -10.16 19.66
C LYS A 24 4.71 -10.94 18.35
N ASN A 25 3.69 -11.74 18.10
CA ASN A 25 3.41 -12.26 16.76
C ASN A 25 3.04 -11.07 15.90
N GLU A 26 4.05 -10.42 15.33
CA GLU A 26 3.90 -9.39 14.33
C GLU A 26 3.42 -10.08 13.06
N SER A 27 2.09 -10.19 12.92
CA SER A 27 1.46 -10.63 11.68
C SER A 27 1.85 -9.63 10.60
N LYS A 28 2.93 -9.91 9.87
CA LYS A 28 3.31 -9.12 8.70
C LYS A 28 2.18 -9.27 7.68
N ALA A 29 1.47 -8.19 7.41
CA ALA A 29 0.54 -8.13 6.30
C ALA A 29 1.29 -8.49 5.01
N ASN A 30 0.79 -9.50 4.29
CA ASN A 30 1.38 -9.97 3.04
C ASN A 30 0.93 -9.03 1.91
N PHE A 31 1.74 -8.02 1.61
CA PHE A 31 1.53 -7.15 0.46
C PHE A 31 2.06 -7.80 -0.81
N ILE A 32 1.21 -7.92 -1.83
CA ILE A 32 1.56 -8.36 -3.18
C ILE A 32 1.61 -7.17 -4.13
N GLU A 33 2.60 -7.12 -5.02
CA GLU A 33 2.73 -6.07 -6.04
C GLU A 33 1.65 -6.25 -7.12
N ILE A 34 0.87 -5.21 -7.39
CA ILE A 34 -0.25 -5.26 -8.35
C ILE A 34 -0.08 -4.27 -9.51
N TYR A 35 0.76 -3.25 -9.33
CA TYR A 35 1.05 -2.27 -10.36
C TYR A 35 2.42 -1.63 -10.11
N LYS A 36 3.18 -1.36 -11.18
CA LYS A 36 4.51 -0.76 -11.06
C LYS A 36 4.88 0.08 -12.26
N THR A 37 5.45 1.23 -11.97
CA THR A 37 6.07 2.12 -12.95
C THR A 37 7.44 2.56 -12.44
N LYS A 38 8.13 3.40 -13.23
CA LYS A 38 9.36 4.08 -12.76
C LYS A 38 9.08 5.11 -11.65
N GLU A 39 7.82 5.51 -11.46
CA GLU A 39 7.43 6.58 -10.55
C GLU A 39 6.85 6.09 -9.24
N TYR A 40 6.21 4.91 -9.23
CA TYR A 40 5.65 4.33 -8.03
C TYR A 40 5.37 2.83 -8.20
N THR A 41 5.19 2.17 -7.06
CA THR A 41 4.72 0.79 -6.95
C THR A 41 3.44 0.77 -6.13
N ILE A 42 2.48 -0.04 -6.54
CA ILE A 42 1.25 -0.31 -5.81
C ILE A 42 1.27 -1.76 -5.37
N SER A 43 0.99 -1.97 -4.09
CA SER A 43 0.83 -3.30 -3.53
C SER A 43 -0.48 -3.40 -2.77
N ALA A 44 -1.08 -4.58 -2.74
CA ALA A 44 -2.32 -4.85 -2.05
C ALA A 44 -2.13 -5.90 -0.96
N SER A 45 -2.82 -5.75 0.16
CA SER A 45 -3.02 -6.80 1.16
C SER A 45 -4.51 -6.97 1.36
N ARG A 46 -5.03 -8.14 0.99
CA ARG A 46 -6.46 -8.45 1.07
C ARG A 46 -6.92 -8.44 2.52
N GLU A 47 -8.08 -7.83 2.76
CA GLU A 47 -8.75 -7.83 4.06
C GLU A 47 -10.05 -8.64 4.00
N SER A 48 -10.79 -8.54 2.90
CA SER A 48 -11.98 -9.36 2.61
C SER A 48 -12.13 -9.59 1.11
N ALA A 49 -13.21 -10.27 0.70
CA ALA A 49 -13.52 -10.48 -0.72
C ALA A 49 -13.77 -9.18 -1.50
N SER A 50 -14.04 -8.08 -0.80
CA SER A 50 -14.36 -6.79 -1.41
C SER A 50 -13.64 -5.63 -0.71
N SER A 51 -12.59 -5.90 0.07
CA SER A 51 -11.74 -4.86 0.67
C SER A 51 -10.27 -5.26 0.72
N ALA A 52 -9.40 -4.27 0.56
CA ALA A 52 -7.97 -4.44 0.66
C ALA A 52 -7.25 -3.17 1.10
N TRP A 53 -6.14 -3.35 1.79
CA TRP A 53 -5.18 -2.30 2.03
C TRP A 53 -4.29 -2.11 0.81
N ILE A 54 -4.29 -0.91 0.26
CA ILE A 54 -3.53 -0.53 -0.94
C ILE A 54 -2.41 0.40 -0.54
N LYS A 55 -1.18 -0.04 -0.80
CA LYS A 55 0.05 0.66 -0.48
C LYS A 55 0.65 1.25 -1.75
N TRP A 56 0.73 2.58 -1.80
CA TRP A 56 1.46 3.34 -2.81
C TRP A 56 2.86 3.64 -2.30
N GLN A 57 3.89 3.32 -3.06
CA GLN A 57 5.29 3.58 -2.70
C GLN A 57 5.98 4.38 -3.80
N TYR A 58 6.51 5.54 -3.44
CA TYR A 58 7.27 6.39 -4.36
C TYR A 58 8.77 6.18 -4.10
N PRO A 59 9.57 5.84 -5.13
CA PRO A 59 10.99 5.59 -4.96
C PRO A 59 11.72 6.87 -4.53
N THR A 60 12.84 6.70 -3.83
CA THR A 60 13.74 7.81 -3.54
C THR A 60 14.50 8.20 -4.81
N LYS A 61 14.65 9.50 -5.03
CA LYS A 61 15.41 10.06 -6.16
C LYS A 61 16.50 10.97 -5.63
N ARG A 62 17.69 10.90 -6.24
CA ARG A 62 18.80 11.80 -5.94
C ARG A 62 18.80 12.93 -6.98
N VAL A 63 18.56 14.16 -6.53
CA VAL A 63 18.43 15.33 -7.41
C VAL A 63 19.48 16.37 -7.03
N LYS A 64 20.05 17.07 -8.02
CA LYS A 64 20.99 18.17 -7.77
C LYS A 64 20.21 19.44 -7.46
N ALA A 65 20.41 20.00 -6.27
CA ALA A 65 19.80 21.26 -5.86
C ALA A 65 20.46 22.46 -6.56
N LYS A 66 19.82 23.63 -6.49
CA LYS A 66 20.33 24.88 -7.10
C LYS A 66 21.73 25.27 -6.62
N ASN A 67 22.11 24.87 -5.40
CA ASN A 67 23.45 25.09 -4.83
C ASN A 67 24.50 24.05 -5.25
N GLY A 68 24.18 23.18 -6.21
CA GLY A 68 25.06 22.13 -6.71
C GLY A 68 25.17 20.88 -5.82
N LYS A 69 24.61 20.89 -4.60
CA LYS A 69 24.61 19.73 -3.70
C LYS A 69 23.51 18.73 -4.12
N TYR A 70 23.76 17.45 -3.89
CA TYR A 70 22.74 16.43 -4.07
C TYR A 70 21.81 16.37 -2.86
N ILE A 71 20.50 16.26 -3.13
CA ILE A 71 19.45 16.03 -2.13
C ILE A 71 18.68 14.75 -2.49
N ILE A 72 18.07 14.12 -1.48
CA ILE A 72 17.20 12.96 -1.66
C ILE A 72 15.75 13.43 -1.54
N THR A 73 14.97 13.22 -2.60
CA THR A 73 13.53 13.46 -2.67
C THR A 73 12.77 12.14 -2.82
N GLY A 74 11.45 12.16 -2.64
CA GLY A 74 10.61 10.95 -2.69
C GLY A 74 10.75 10.06 -1.46
N GLY A 75 10.44 8.76 -1.62
CA GLY A 75 10.47 7.77 -0.54
C GLY A 75 9.23 7.70 0.33
N LYS A 76 8.25 8.60 0.14
CA LYS A 76 6.98 8.54 0.87
C LYS A 76 6.18 7.31 0.44
N SER A 77 5.32 6.84 1.35
CA SER A 77 4.30 5.85 1.00
C SER A 77 2.96 6.19 1.63
N THR A 78 1.90 5.81 0.95
CA THR A 78 0.52 6.00 1.41
C THR A 78 -0.16 4.65 1.48
N LEU A 79 -0.83 4.36 2.59
CA LEU A 79 -1.65 3.18 2.78
C LEU A 79 -3.11 3.59 2.84
N THR A 80 -3.94 3.01 1.98
CA THR A 80 -5.38 3.32 1.90
C THR A 80 -6.21 2.06 2.03
N LEU A 81 -7.28 2.09 2.82
CA LEU A 81 -8.25 1.00 2.85
C LEU A 81 -9.32 1.23 1.79
N TRP A 82 -9.33 0.36 0.79
CA TRP A 82 -10.32 0.34 -0.28
C TRP A 82 -11.44 -0.62 0.05
N LYS A 83 -12.68 -0.18 -0.14
CA LYS A 83 -13.88 -1.00 -0.06
C LYS A 83 -14.61 -0.92 -1.39
N CYS A 84 -14.79 -2.04 -2.05
CA CYS A 84 -15.36 -2.11 -3.39
C CYS A 84 -16.76 -2.72 -3.34
N SER A 85 -17.65 -2.21 -4.17
CA SER A 85 -18.87 -2.89 -4.56
C SER A 85 -18.67 -3.44 -5.96
N CYS A 86 -18.27 -4.72 -6.03
CA CYS A 86 -17.82 -5.37 -7.26
C CYS A 86 -18.91 -5.42 -8.34
N TYR A 87 -20.18 -5.56 -7.93
CA TYR A 87 -21.32 -5.58 -8.84
C TYR A 87 -21.62 -4.20 -9.44
N SER A 88 -21.60 -3.13 -8.62
CA SER A 88 -21.92 -1.77 -9.08
C SER A 88 -20.73 -1.03 -9.69
N ARG A 89 -19.52 -1.63 -9.70
CA ARG A 89 -18.28 -0.98 -10.14
C ARG A 89 -18.02 0.35 -9.45
N THR A 90 -18.19 0.36 -8.13
CA THR A 90 -17.92 1.53 -7.29
C THR A 90 -17.01 1.18 -6.11
N TYR A 91 -16.34 2.19 -5.56
CA TYR A 91 -15.44 2.01 -4.43
C TYR A 91 -15.47 3.20 -3.46
N ASP A 92 -14.97 2.94 -2.26
CA ASP A 92 -14.77 3.89 -1.18
C ASP A 92 -13.36 3.80 -0.62
N PHE A 93 -12.86 4.94 -0.16
CA PHE A 93 -11.71 5.01 0.73
C PHE A 93 -12.23 5.20 2.15
N SER A 94 -11.86 4.34 3.11
CA SER A 94 -12.28 4.55 4.51
C SER A 94 -11.18 5.11 5.39
N ASN A 95 -9.92 4.74 5.13
CA ASN A 95 -8.78 5.14 5.94
C ASN A 95 -7.58 5.41 5.04
N MET A 96 -6.78 6.40 5.42
CA MET A 96 -5.51 6.73 4.78
C MET A 96 -4.44 7.00 5.82
N ILE A 97 -3.28 6.41 5.63
CA ILE A 97 -2.10 6.61 6.46
C ILE A 97 -0.95 6.98 5.55
N GLU A 98 -0.36 8.15 5.76
CA GLU A 98 0.87 8.55 5.08
C GLU A 98 2.08 8.30 5.96
N TYR A 99 3.13 7.79 5.33
CA TYR A 99 4.42 7.54 5.94
C TYR A 99 5.50 8.38 5.25
N ASP A 100 6.44 8.88 6.04
CA ASP A 100 7.68 9.42 5.50
C ASP A 100 8.59 8.32 4.95
N ARG A 101 9.75 8.73 4.42
CA ARG A 101 10.76 7.83 3.86
C ARG A 101 11.36 6.81 4.84
N ASN A 102 11.20 7.02 6.13
CA ASN A 102 11.72 6.16 7.19
C ASN A 102 10.63 5.24 7.74
N GLY A 103 9.42 5.26 7.16
CA GLY A 103 8.28 4.50 7.65
C GLY A 103 7.62 5.12 8.89
N LYS A 104 7.90 6.39 9.21
CA LYS A 104 7.20 7.09 10.30
C LYS A 104 5.89 7.65 9.78
N VAL A 105 4.80 7.41 10.51
CA VAL A 105 3.49 8.03 10.21
C VAL A 105 3.62 9.54 10.30
N ILE A 106 3.23 10.24 9.23
CA ILE A 106 3.16 11.70 9.16
C ILE A 106 1.73 12.21 9.16
N GLN A 107 0.78 11.40 8.70
CA GLN A 107 -0.63 11.75 8.66
C GLN A 107 -1.51 10.50 8.73
N THR A 108 -2.62 10.60 9.43
CA THR A 108 -3.73 9.64 9.39
C THR A 108 -5.01 10.42 9.11
N SER A 109 -5.87 9.89 8.24
CA SER A 109 -7.13 10.52 7.90
C SER A 109 -8.18 9.43 7.66
N ASP A 110 -9.37 9.66 8.18
CA ASP A 110 -10.53 8.82 7.93
C ASP A 110 -11.44 9.53 6.92
N TYR A 111 -11.91 8.77 5.95
CA TYR A 111 -12.76 9.27 4.88
C TYR A 111 -14.16 8.69 5.03
N GLY A 112 -15.17 9.49 4.69
CA GLY A 112 -16.55 9.02 4.59
C GLY A 112 -16.73 8.07 3.40
N SER A 113 -17.90 7.44 3.31
CA SER A 113 -18.30 6.73 2.09
C SER A 113 -18.75 7.76 1.04
N TYR A 114 -18.14 7.70 -0.14
CA TYR A 114 -18.37 8.60 -1.28
C TYR A 114 -18.90 7.86 -2.53
N ASN A 115 -18.93 6.53 -2.49
CA ASN A 115 -19.38 5.60 -3.53
C ASN A 115 -18.90 6.01 -4.93
N GLN A 116 -17.59 6.16 -5.10
CA GLN A 116 -16.99 6.68 -6.32
C GLN A 116 -17.06 5.63 -7.45
N PRO A 117 -17.47 6.02 -8.67
CA PRO A 117 -17.45 5.10 -9.81
C PRO A 117 -16.01 4.78 -10.22
N VAL A 118 -15.77 3.55 -10.65
CA VAL A 118 -14.49 3.16 -11.26
C VAL A 118 -14.35 3.87 -12.61
N VAL A 119 -13.23 4.57 -12.79
CA VAL A 119 -12.89 5.22 -14.05
C VAL A 119 -12.15 4.23 -14.97
N PRO A 120 -12.69 3.89 -16.15
CA PRO A 120 -12.03 2.96 -17.07
C PRO A 120 -10.66 3.45 -17.55
N GLY A 121 -9.70 2.54 -17.72
CA GLY A 121 -8.33 2.82 -18.13
C GLY A 121 -7.48 3.51 -17.05
N SER A 122 -8.02 3.68 -15.84
CA SER A 122 -7.29 4.29 -14.73
C SER A 122 -6.54 3.25 -13.90
N VAL A 123 -5.57 3.71 -13.13
CA VAL A 123 -4.91 2.86 -12.12
C VAL A 123 -5.89 2.43 -11.02
N GLY A 124 -6.95 3.22 -10.78
CA GLY A 124 -8.03 2.84 -9.87
C GLY A 124 -8.82 1.62 -10.36
N GLU A 125 -8.96 1.44 -11.67
CA GLU A 125 -9.55 0.23 -12.25
C GLU A 125 -8.67 -1.00 -12.00
N VAL A 126 -7.35 -0.89 -12.15
CA VAL A 126 -6.41 -1.99 -11.83
C VAL A 126 -6.54 -2.44 -10.38
N VAL A 127 -6.62 -1.48 -9.45
CA VAL A 127 -6.83 -1.74 -8.02
C VAL A 127 -8.18 -2.40 -7.78
N PHE A 128 -9.25 -1.86 -8.38
CA PHE A 128 -10.60 -2.38 -8.24
C PHE A 128 -10.70 -3.81 -8.75
N ASP A 129 -10.22 -4.07 -9.97
CA ASP A 129 -10.24 -5.40 -10.59
C ASP A 129 -9.39 -6.38 -9.78
N HIS A 130 -8.28 -5.96 -9.18
CA HIS A 130 -7.51 -6.80 -8.26
C HIS A 130 -8.31 -7.22 -7.01
N ILE A 131 -9.04 -6.28 -6.41
CA ILE A 131 -9.87 -6.57 -5.23
C ILE A 131 -11.03 -7.50 -5.61
N CYS A 132 -11.70 -7.19 -6.72
CA CYS A 132 -12.90 -7.87 -7.16
C CYS A 132 -12.66 -9.15 -7.97
N ALA A 133 -11.42 -9.42 -8.42
CA ALA A 133 -11.04 -10.72 -8.94
C ALA A 133 -11.19 -11.76 -7.82
N ASN A 134 -12.14 -12.67 -8.00
CA ASN A 134 -12.41 -13.78 -7.07
C ASN A 134 -11.19 -14.68 -6.97
N ASN A 135 -10.36 -14.51 -5.91
CA ASN A 135 -9.35 -15.41 -5.33
C ASN A 135 -8.48 -16.33 -6.23
N ASP A 136 -8.58 -16.28 -7.54
CA ASP A 136 -7.72 -17.01 -8.45
C ASP A 136 -6.43 -16.19 -8.58
N GLU A 137 -5.50 -16.48 -7.66
CA GLU A 137 -4.10 -16.04 -7.70
C GLU A 137 -3.42 -16.36 -9.06
N SER A 138 -4.06 -17.16 -9.92
CA SER A 138 -3.60 -17.50 -11.27
C SER A 138 -3.87 -16.44 -12.35
N TYR A 139 -4.73 -15.44 -12.11
CA TYR A 139 -5.15 -14.51 -13.17
C TYR A 139 -4.15 -13.38 -13.47
N TYR A 140 -3.21 -13.11 -12.55
CA TYR A 140 -2.38 -11.89 -12.61
C TYR A 140 -1.14 -11.95 -13.52
N TYR A 141 -0.83 -13.11 -14.12
CA TYR A 141 0.40 -13.27 -14.92
C TYR A 141 0.25 -12.84 -16.40
N ASN A 142 -0.97 -12.61 -16.89
CA ASN A 142 -1.21 -12.43 -18.34
C ASN A 142 -1.62 -11.02 -18.77
N ASN A 143 -1.83 -10.06 -17.84
CA ASN A 143 -2.46 -8.77 -18.17
C ASN A 143 -1.50 -7.56 -18.20
N TRP A 144 -0.21 -7.76 -17.92
CA TRP A 144 0.77 -6.68 -17.89
C TRP A 144 1.17 -6.15 -19.28
N ASP A 145 1.06 -6.97 -20.33
CA ASP A 145 1.41 -6.57 -21.71
C ASP A 145 0.37 -5.64 -22.36
N VAL A 146 -0.85 -5.57 -21.81
CA VAL A 146 -1.95 -4.80 -22.41
C VAL A 146 -1.92 -3.33 -21.98
N ILE A 147 -1.46 -3.03 -20.76
CA ILE A 147 -1.51 -1.67 -20.20
C ILE A 147 -0.38 -0.78 -20.74
N ASP A 148 0.82 -1.33 -20.94
CA ASP A 148 1.92 -0.57 -21.57
C ASP A 148 1.58 -0.18 -23.03
N SER A 149 0.78 -0.99 -23.71
CA SER A 149 0.32 -0.68 -25.07
C SER A 149 -0.67 0.49 -25.11
N ALA A 150 -1.54 0.64 -24.09
CA ALA A 150 -2.52 1.75 -24.05
C ALA A 150 -1.88 3.11 -23.70
N ALA A 151 -0.82 3.12 -22.90
CA ALA A 151 -0.09 4.35 -22.58
C ALA A 151 0.64 4.96 -23.80
N VAL A 152 1.09 4.11 -24.73
CA VAL A 152 1.74 4.55 -25.98
C VAL A 152 0.74 5.19 -26.96
N VAL A 153 -0.54 4.76 -26.94
CA VAL A 153 -1.58 5.32 -27.82
C VAL A 153 -2.00 6.73 -27.35
N ALA A 154 -1.95 7.02 -26.05
CA ALA A 154 -2.26 8.36 -25.54
C ALA A 154 -1.19 9.41 -25.90
N ASP A 155 0.09 9.03 -25.89
CA ASP A 155 1.20 9.93 -26.23
C ASP A 155 1.27 10.22 -27.73
N SER A 156 0.90 9.25 -28.57
CA SER A 156 0.83 9.46 -30.03
C SER A 156 -0.36 10.34 -30.45
N ALA A 157 -1.47 10.35 -29.71
CA ALA A 157 -2.59 11.27 -29.96
C ALA A 157 -2.26 12.73 -29.64
N ALA A 158 -1.39 12.99 -28.65
CA ALA A 158 -0.95 14.35 -28.31
C ALA A 158 -0.05 14.96 -29.40
N SER A 159 0.73 14.14 -30.12
CA SER A 159 1.62 14.60 -31.20
C SER A 159 0.92 14.95 -32.52
N VAL A 160 -0.34 14.51 -32.73
CA VAL A 160 -1.09 14.75 -33.97
C VAL A 160 -1.88 16.07 -33.93
N ILE A 161 -2.13 16.63 -32.75
CA ILE A 161 -2.96 17.83 -32.58
C ILE A 161 -2.18 19.14 -32.85
N ASP A 162 -0.84 19.13 -32.76
CA ASP A 162 -0.01 20.34 -32.97
C ASP A 162 0.22 20.70 -34.45
N SER A 163 -0.25 19.88 -35.41
CA SER A 163 -0.07 20.13 -36.84
C SER A 163 -1.28 20.79 -37.54
N ALA A 164 -2.35 21.12 -36.81
CA ALA A 164 -3.61 21.62 -37.38
C ALA A 164 -3.90 23.12 -37.13
N ALA A 165 -2.95 23.89 -36.59
CA ALA A 165 -3.17 25.30 -36.19
C ALA A 165 -2.27 26.32 -36.94
N SER A 166 -2.12 26.18 -38.26
CA SER A 166 -1.37 27.16 -39.07
C SER A 166 -1.87 27.34 -40.50
N TRP A 167 -3.15 27.68 -40.70
CA TRP A 167 -3.65 28.32 -41.92
C TRP A 167 -4.72 29.35 -41.59
#